data_AF-A0A4V2YRL7-F1
#
_entry.id   AF-A0A4V2YRL7-F1
#
_cell.length_a   1.000
_cell.length_b   1.000
_cell.length_c   1.000
_cell.angle_alpha   90.00
_cell.angle_beta   90.00
_cell.angle_gamma   90.00
#
_symmetry.space_group_name_H-M   'P 1'
#
loop_
_entity.id
_entity.type
_entity.pdbx_description
1 polymer ?
#
loop_
_entity_poly.entity_id
_entity_poly.type
_entity_poly.pdbx_seq_one_letter_code
_entity_poly.pdbx_strand_id
1 'polypeptide(L)'
;MRVKIESTGGFTGRNTVVALYDTAGLPAGHAGRIREAVDALAAAQARGEPGEIGADLPAYRITVSDEGADGEPHVYEVRGDPAAGGASVLGTLLEGPGRS
;
A
#
# COMPACT_ATOMS: atom_id res chain seq x y z
N MET A 1 -5.99 3.63 -11.60
CA MET A 1 -5.15 3.46 -10.40
C MET A 1 -4.37 2.15 -10.44
N ARG A 2 -3.04 2.25 -10.52
CA ARG A 2 -2.09 1.16 -10.35
C ARG A 2 -1.41 1.31 -9.00
N VAL A 3 -1.28 0.21 -8.27
CA VAL A 3 -0.65 0.17 -6.95
C VAL A 3 0.52 -0.80 -7.00
N LYS A 4 1.70 -0.33 -6.59
CA LYS A 4 2.92 -1.12 -6.42
C LYS A 4 3.34 -1.06 -4.96
N ILE A 5 3.59 -2.20 -4.35
CA ILE A 5 4.04 -2.29 -2.96
C ILE A 5 5.39 -2.98 -2.93
N GLU A 6 6.35 -2.34 -2.30
CA GLU A 6 7.72 -2.81 -2.14
C GLU A 6 8.01 -2.97 -0.65
N SER A 7 8.52 -4.13 -0.24
CA SER A 7 9.12 -4.26 1.08
C SER A 7 10.52 -3.66 1.06
N THR A 8 10.80 -2.73 1.97
CA THR A 8 12.10 -2.06 2.13
C THR A 8 12.89 -2.62 3.32
N GLY A 9 12.33 -3.60 4.04
CA GLY A 9 12.87 -4.17 5.29
C GLY A 9 13.78 -5.40 5.14
N GLY A 10 14.29 -5.71 3.95
CA GLY A 10 15.19 -6.86 3.77
C GLY A 10 16.59 -6.63 4.36
N PHE A 11 17.17 -7.66 5.00
CA PHE A 11 18.53 -7.71 5.57
C PHE A 11 19.67 -7.25 4.63
N THR A 12 19.38 -7.11 3.33
CA THR A 12 20.31 -6.70 2.26
C THR A 12 20.06 -5.28 1.74
N GLY A 13 19.11 -4.52 2.30
CA GLY A 13 18.76 -3.17 1.84
C GLY A 13 18.12 -3.14 0.44
N ARG A 14 17.59 -4.28 -0.04
CA ARG A 14 16.98 -4.39 -1.37
C ARG A 14 15.47 -4.24 -1.29
N ASN A 15 14.94 -3.31 -2.08
CA ASN A 15 13.51 -3.16 -2.29
C ASN A 15 13.00 -4.38 -3.08
N THR A 16 12.05 -5.11 -2.51
CA THR A 16 11.42 -6.26 -3.18
C THR A 16 9.96 -5.95 -3.44
N VAL A 17 9.52 -6.04 -4.70
CA VAL A 17 8.10 -5.89 -5.05
C VAL A 17 7.33 -7.08 -4.46
N VAL A 18 6.41 -6.80 -3.55
CA VAL A 18 5.58 -7.81 -2.88
C VAL A 18 4.15 -7.82 -3.39
N ALA A 19 3.68 -6.70 -3.97
CA ALA A 19 2.40 -6.64 -4.68
C ALA A 19 2.47 -5.63 -5.83
N LEU A 20 1.80 -5.95 -6.93
CA LEU A 20 1.61 -5.06 -8.07
C LEU A 20 0.28 -5.39 -8.73
N TYR A 21 -0.64 -4.44 -8.78
CA TYR A 21 -1.95 -4.64 -9.40
C TYR A 21 -2.55 -3.33 -9.95
N ASP A 22 -3.46 -3.48 -10.89
CA ASP A 22 -4.20 -2.38 -11.49
C ASP A 22 -5.68 -2.49 -11.12
N THR A 23 -6.24 -1.46 -10.46
CA THR A 23 -7.63 -1.50 -10.00
C THR A 23 -8.63 -1.52 -11.15
N ALA A 24 -8.25 -1.10 -12.36
CA ALA A 24 -9.11 -1.18 -13.54
C ALA A 24 -9.38 -2.65 -13.95
N GLY A 25 -8.46 -3.56 -13.61
CA GLY A 25 -8.62 -5.00 -13.84
C GLY A 25 -9.30 -5.76 -12.70
N LEU A 26 -9.72 -5.10 -11.62
CA LEU A 26 -10.26 -5.76 -10.43
C LEU A 26 -11.79 -5.73 -10.37
N PRO A 27 -12.42 -6.72 -9.71
CA PRO A 27 -13.83 -6.65 -9.37
C PRO A 27 -14.15 -5.37 -8.58
N ALA A 28 -15.28 -4.73 -8.86
CA ALA A 28 -15.63 -3.42 -8.30
C ALA A 28 -15.58 -3.37 -6.76
N GLY A 29 -16.01 -4.43 -6.07
CA GLY A 29 -15.95 -4.51 -4.60
C GLY A 29 -14.52 -4.62 -4.05
N HIS A 30 -13.58 -5.13 -4.83
CA HIS A 30 -12.17 -5.20 -4.45
C HIS A 30 -11.47 -3.87 -4.79
N ALA A 31 -11.73 -3.32 -5.98
CA ALA A 31 -11.25 -2.00 -6.38
C ALA A 31 -11.69 -0.90 -5.41
N GLY A 32 -12.92 -0.96 -4.89
CA GLY A 32 -13.43 -0.05 -3.86
C GLY A 32 -12.61 -0.10 -2.58
N ARG A 33 -12.38 -1.28 -2.02
CA ARG A 33 -11.57 -1.47 -0.80
C ARG A 33 -10.14 -0.94 -0.96
N ILE A 34 -9.52 -1.18 -2.12
CA ILE A 34 -8.19 -0.64 -2.42
C ILE A 34 -8.21 0.90 -2.47
N ARG A 35 -9.22 1.51 -3.09
CA ARG A 35 -9.36 2.97 -3.14
C ARG A 35 -9.51 3.56 -1.75
N GLU A 36 -10.40 3.00 -0.92
CA GLU A 36 -10.59 3.43 0.47
C GLU A 36 -9.30 3.33 1.29
N ALA A 37 -8.54 2.24 1.13
CA ALA A 37 -7.25 2.06 1.78
C ALA A 37 -6.22 3.13 1.35
N VAL A 38 -6.16 3.46 0.05
CA VAL A 38 -5.28 4.52 -0.47
C VAL A 38 -5.71 5.90 0.01
N ASP A 39 -7.02 6.20 0.03
CA ASP A 39 -7.55 7.45 0.57
C ASP A 39 -7.21 7.61 2.06
N ALA A 40 -7.29 6.53 2.84
CA ALA A 40 -6.88 6.52 4.24
C ALA A 40 -5.37 6.81 4.40
N LEU A 41 -4.51 6.25 3.53
CA LEU A 41 -3.07 6.57 3.49
C LEU A 41 -2.83 8.05 3.17
N ALA A 42 -3.52 8.57 2.15
CA ALA A 42 -3.41 9.96 1.75
C ALA A 42 -3.82 10.90 2.89
N ALA A 43 -4.92 10.59 3.58
CA ALA A 43 -5.38 11.35 4.73
C ALA A 43 -4.41 11.29 5.92
N ALA A 44 -3.83 10.12 6.21
CA ALA A 44 -2.83 9.96 7.28
C ALA A 44 -1.55 10.76 6.98
N GLN A 45 -1.06 10.71 5.73
CA GLN A 45 0.12 11.45 5.31
C GLN A 45 -0.14 12.96 5.35
N ALA A 46 -1.31 13.43 4.93
CA ALA A 46 -1.71 14.84 5.03
C ALA A 46 -1.81 15.34 6.48
N ARG A 47 -2.15 14.47 7.44
CA ARG A 47 -2.12 14.77 8.88
C ARG A 47 -0.70 14.80 9.45
N GLY A 48 0.32 14.40 8.68
CA GLY A 48 1.69 14.24 9.14
C GLY A 48 1.85 13.09 10.14
N GLU A 49 0.90 12.15 10.15
CA GLU A 49 0.99 10.96 10.98
C GLU A 49 1.91 9.96 10.26
N PRO A 50 3.12 9.70 10.79
CA PRO A 50 3.91 8.59 10.28
C PRO A 50 3.11 7.31 10.54
N GLY A 51 2.68 6.64 9.47
CA GLY A 51 1.82 5.45 9.54
C GLY A 51 2.36 4.47 10.58
N GLU A 52 1.54 4.22 11.60
CA GLU A 52 1.79 3.35 12.77
C GLU A 52 3.27 3.03 13.03
N ILE A 53 3.96 3.92 13.76
CA ILE A 53 5.34 3.70 14.19
C ILE A 53 5.38 2.59 15.25
N GLY A 54 5.51 1.34 14.80
CA GLY A 54 6.29 0.33 15.50
C GLY A 54 7.73 0.40 15.01
N ALA A 55 8.68 0.80 15.87
CA ALA A 55 10.09 0.95 15.49
C ALA A 55 10.76 -0.35 14.98
N ASP A 56 10.12 -1.50 15.22
CA ASP A 56 10.61 -2.84 14.85
C ASP A 56 9.84 -3.47 13.66
N LEU A 57 8.86 -2.77 13.09
CA LEU A 57 8.01 -3.33 12.05
C LEU A 57 8.64 -3.23 10.66
N PRO A 58 8.43 -4.22 9.77
CA PRO A 58 8.92 -4.15 8.40
C PRO A 58 8.40 -2.90 7.71
N ALA A 59 9.28 -2.22 6.98
CA ALA A 59 8.93 -1.05 6.21
C ALA A 59 8.49 -1.45 4.79
N TYR A 60 7.50 -0.73 4.28
CA TYR A 60 6.93 -0.89 2.96
C TYR A 60 6.82 0.47 2.28
N ARG A 61 7.05 0.47 0.97
CA ARG A 61 6.84 1.61 0.09
C ARG A 61 5.70 1.29 -0.87
N ILE A 62 4.66 2.10 -0.84
CA ILE A 62 3.46 1.97 -1.65
C ILE A 62 3.46 3.11 -2.67
N THR A 63 3.55 2.76 -3.94
CA THR A 63 3.50 3.70 -5.06
C THR A 63 2.15 3.58 -5.75
N VAL A 64 1.42 4.69 -5.81
CA VAL A 64 0.12 4.80 -6.48
C VAL A 64 0.27 5.68 -7.72
N SER A 65 -0.09 5.13 -8.87
CA SER A 65 -0.09 5.84 -10.16
C SER A 65 -1.50 5.83 -10.72
N ASP A 66 -2.09 6.99 -10.98
CA ASP A 66 -3.40 7.05 -11.62
C ASP A 66 -3.25 7.32 -13.13
N GLU A 67 -3.62 6.34 -13.96
CA GLU A 67 -3.67 6.54 -15.42
C GLU A 67 -4.80 7.52 -15.73
N GLY A 68 -4.43 8.79 -15.96
CA GLY A 68 -5.35 9.89 -16.26
C GLY A 68 -5.08 11.17 -15.46
N ALA A 69 -4.28 11.10 -14.40
CA ALA A 69 -3.72 12.27 -13.77
C ALA A 69 -2.36 12.58 -14.41
N ASP A 70 -2.16 13.76 -14.99
CA ASP A 70 -0.85 14.32 -15.39
C ASP A 70 0.11 14.53 -14.19
N GLY A 71 -0.18 13.90 -13.04
CA GLY A 71 0.55 14.02 -11.80
C GLY A 71 1.61 12.94 -11.64
N GLU A 72 2.65 13.30 -10.90
CA GLU A 72 3.68 12.36 -10.46
C GLU A 72 3.07 11.24 -9.60
N PRO A 73 3.62 10.01 -9.66
CA PRO A 73 3.15 8.91 -8.82
C PRO A 73 3.29 9.26 -7.35
N HIS A 74 2.25 8.99 -6.56
CA HIS A 74 2.25 9.24 -5.13
C HIS A 74 2.95 8.11 -4.41
N VAL A 75 3.90 8.43 -3.54
CA VAL A 75 4.68 7.45 -2.78
C VAL A 75 4.35 7.60 -1.29
N TYR A 76 3.95 6.49 -0.67
CA TYR A 76 3.66 6.39 0.76
C TYR A 76 4.63 5.40 1.39
N GLU A 77 5.20 5.75 2.54
CA GLU A 77 6.03 4.84 3.33
C GLU A 77 5.26 4.44 4.59
N VAL A 78 5.08 3.15 4.77
CA VAL A 78 4.28 2.56 5.86
C VAL A 78 5.13 1.52 6.56
N ARG A 79 5.13 1.53 7.89
CA ARG A 79 5.69 0.44 8.69
C ARG A 79 4.54 -0.36 9.27
N GLY A 80 4.63 -1.68 9.23
CA GLY A 80 3.52 -2.50 9.69
C GLY A 80 3.85 -3.98 9.63
N ASP A 81 3.24 -4.74 10.53
CA ASP A 81 3.29 -6.19 10.44
C ASP A 81 2.30 -6.67 9.36
N PRO A 82 2.75 -7.35 8.29
CA PRO A 82 1.86 -7.85 7.25
C PRO A 82 1.00 -9.03 7.72
N ALA A 83 1.39 -9.70 8.81
CA ALA A 83 0.65 -10.83 9.38
C ALA A 83 -0.46 -10.38 10.34
N ALA A 84 -0.52 -9.09 10.70
CA ALA A 84 -1.61 -8.48 11.45
C ALA A 84 -2.97 -8.50 10.72
N GLY A 85 -2.99 -8.88 9.44
CA GLY A 85 -4.21 -9.15 8.67
C GLY A 85 -4.99 -7.92 8.21
N GLY A 86 -6.13 -8.15 7.53
CA GLY A 86 -6.94 -7.14 6.83
C GLY A 86 -7.59 -6.03 7.68
N ALA A 87 -7.33 -6.00 9.00
CA ALA A 87 -7.72 -4.87 9.86
C ALA A 87 -6.81 -3.65 9.67
N SER A 88 -5.58 -3.84 9.17
CA SER A 88 -4.68 -2.75 8.80
C SER A 88 -4.83 -2.39 7.32
N VAL A 89 -4.65 -1.10 7.01
CA VAL A 89 -4.58 -0.58 5.63
C VAL A 89 -3.50 -1.33 4.82
N LEU A 90 -2.36 -1.62 5.44
CA LEU A 90 -1.29 -2.39 4.81
C LEU A 90 -1.72 -3.83 4.53
N GLY A 91 -2.44 -4.46 5.47
CA GLY A 91 -2.98 -5.81 5.30
C GLY A 91 -3.94 -5.90 4.11
N THR A 92 -4.87 -4.95 3.99
CA THR A 92 -5.82 -4.89 2.87
C THR A 92 -5.11 -4.78 1.52
N LEU A 93 -4.05 -3.97 1.45
CA LEU A 93 -3.27 -3.76 0.21
C LEU A 93 -2.40 -4.98 -0.13
N LEU A 94 -1.88 -5.70 0.87
CA LEU A 94 -1.05 -6.89 0.67
C LEU A 94 -1.87 -8.15 0.37
N GLU A 95 -3.10 -8.28 0.87
CA GLU A 95 -3.97 -9.41 0.55
C GLU A 95 -4.30 -9.46 -0.95
N GLY A 96 -4.55 -8.29 -1.55
CA GLY A 96 -4.82 -8.15 -2.98
C GLY A 96 -5.95 -9.05 -3.50
N PRO A 97 -6.16 -9.12 -4.82
CA PRO A 97 -7.24 -9.94 -5.42
C PRO A 97 -6.96 -11.45 -5.44
N GLY A 98 -5.86 -11.91 -4.83
CA GLY A 98 -5.30 -13.25 -5.05
C GLY A 98 -5.16 -14.15 -3.82
N ARG A 99 -5.44 -13.66 -2.60
CA ARG A 99 -5.46 -14.51 -1.41
C ARG A 99 -6.83 -14.49 -0.75
N SER A 100 -7.55 -15.59 -0.93
CA SER A 100 -8.69 -16.04 -0.13
C SER A 100 -8.27 -17.28 0.64
#